data_AF-A0A2V7UJB2-F1
#
_entry.id   AF-A0A2V7UJB2-F1
#
_cell.length_a   1.000
_cell.length_b   1.000
_cell.length_c   1.000
_cell.angle_alpha   90.00
_cell.angle_beta   90.00
_cell.angle_gamma   90.00
#
_symmetry.space_group_name_H-M   'P 1'
#
loop_
_entity.id
_entity.type
_entity.pdbx_description
1 polymer ?
#
loop_
_entity_poly.entity_id
_entity_poly.type
_entity_poly.pdbx_seq_one_letter_code
_entity_poly.pdbx_strand_id
1 'polypeptide(L)'
;MRRLRPNLLLLGAVISMGCLDFHKTGPEDPTPVVPPQLVDVTIEYRQPGLCMAADRCDDNVVFLASWLPTQVNPQGQLSGGFMFLTRVGGFVWQGVAHNVPVNYPPKDDAHVVAIYDPHLRDTPTGGRAAARLKVGREALTVFLDPGTTNEAAFVYVDDNGYGHNPF
;
A
#
# COMPACT_ATOMS: atom_id res chain seq x y z
N MET A 1 50.69 0.45 82.19
CA MET A 1 49.75 -0.22 83.12
C MET A 1 48.33 -0.04 82.59
N ARG A 2 47.51 -1.10 82.67
CA ARG A 2 46.16 -1.32 82.08
C ARG A 2 45.13 -0.21 82.38
N ARG A 3 44.15 -0.01 81.46
CA ARG A 3 42.68 -0.16 81.64
C ARG A 3 42.00 -0.31 80.26
N LEU A 4 41.56 -1.52 79.88
CA LEU A 4 40.18 -2.07 79.99
C LEU A 4 39.19 -1.47 78.98
N ARG A 5 38.93 -2.23 77.91
CA ARG A 5 37.69 -2.15 77.10
C ARG A 5 36.58 -2.93 77.80
N PRO A 6 35.32 -2.53 77.61
CA PRO A 6 34.23 -3.49 77.49
C PRO A 6 33.37 -3.26 76.24
N ASN A 7 33.13 -4.39 75.57
CA ASN A 7 32.07 -4.77 74.64
C ASN A 7 30.83 -3.86 74.54
N LEU A 8 30.36 -3.66 73.30
CA LEU A 8 29.01 -4.12 72.96
C LEU A 8 28.99 -4.66 71.52
N LEU A 9 28.78 -5.97 71.42
CA LEU A 9 28.40 -6.71 70.23
C LEU A 9 26.87 -6.64 70.07
N LEU A 10 26.39 -6.35 68.87
CA LEU A 10 25.08 -6.79 68.36
C LEU A 10 25.33 -7.19 66.90
N LEU A 11 25.33 -8.50 66.57
CA LEU A 11 24.18 -9.26 66.05
C LEU A 11 23.36 -8.43 65.05
N GLY A 12 23.18 -8.77 63.77
CA GLY A 12 23.45 -9.99 63.02
C GLY A 12 22.44 -10.00 61.86
N ALA A 13 22.90 -10.20 60.63
CA ALA A 13 22.10 -10.66 59.49
C ALA A 13 23.05 -11.00 58.34
N VAL A 14 23.56 -12.22 58.32
CA VAL A 14 24.18 -12.77 57.11
C VAL A 14 23.02 -13.17 56.19
N ILE A 15 22.63 -12.27 55.31
CA ILE A 15 21.80 -12.65 54.16
C ILE A 15 22.77 -13.33 53.20
N SER A 16 22.82 -14.66 53.26
CA SER A 16 23.48 -15.46 52.23
C SER A 16 22.72 -15.25 50.92
N MET A 17 23.08 -14.20 50.18
CA MET A 17 22.84 -14.11 48.75
C MET A 17 23.68 -15.20 48.08
N GLY A 18 23.18 -16.44 48.15
CA GLY A 18 23.51 -17.42 47.12
C GLY A 18 23.18 -16.75 45.80
N CYS A 19 24.18 -16.61 44.92
CA CYS A 19 23.95 -16.15 43.55
C CYS A 19 22.93 -17.11 42.95
N LEU A 20 21.68 -16.65 42.85
CA LEU A 20 20.70 -17.27 41.97
C LEU A 20 21.23 -17.00 40.57
N ASP A 21 21.94 -17.99 40.04
CA ASP A 21 22.41 -17.98 38.66
C ASP A 21 21.19 -18.15 37.76
N PHE A 22 20.48 -17.04 37.54
CA PHE A 22 19.40 -16.95 36.57
C PHE A 22 20.03 -17.05 35.19
N HIS A 23 20.18 -18.28 34.69
CA HIS A 23 20.27 -18.50 33.25
C HIS A 23 18.94 -18.05 32.63
N LYS A 24 18.86 -16.77 32.24
CA LYS A 24 17.88 -16.30 31.26
C LYS A 24 18.21 -17.03 29.96
N THR A 25 17.56 -18.16 29.72
CA THR A 25 17.30 -18.59 28.35
C THR A 25 16.48 -17.47 27.74
N GLY A 26 17.14 -16.61 26.97
CA GLY A 26 16.48 -15.51 26.27
C GLY A 26 15.34 -16.07 25.41
N PRO A 27 14.27 -15.29 25.20
CA PRO A 27 13.23 -15.69 24.26
C PRO A 27 13.89 -16.02 22.91
N GLU A 28 13.33 -17.01 22.21
CA GLU A 28 13.66 -17.32 20.81
C GLU A 28 13.94 -16.04 20.03
N ASP A 29 14.97 -16.04 19.18
CA ASP A 29 15.29 -14.90 18.32
C ASP A 29 14.00 -14.32 17.72
N PRO A 30 13.81 -12.99 17.73
CA PRO A 30 12.58 -12.40 17.21
C PRO A 30 12.39 -12.89 15.78
N THR A 31 11.19 -13.38 15.47
CA THR A 31 10.84 -13.83 14.12
C THR A 31 11.27 -12.75 13.13
N PRO A 32 12.06 -13.09 12.09
CA PRO A 32 12.49 -12.10 11.12
C PRO A 32 11.28 -11.36 10.54
N VAL A 33 11.26 -10.04 10.68
CA VAL A 33 10.28 -9.20 10.00
C VAL A 33 10.58 -9.29 8.51
N VAL A 34 9.71 -9.93 7.74
CA VAL A 34 9.84 -9.93 6.29
C VAL A 34 9.45 -8.54 5.80
N PRO A 35 10.37 -7.76 5.21
CA PRO A 35 10.03 -6.44 4.70
C PRO A 35 8.98 -6.58 3.58
N PRO A 36 8.03 -5.64 3.47
CA PRO A 36 7.06 -5.66 2.39
C PRO A 36 7.81 -5.59 1.05
N GLN A 37 7.48 -6.52 0.14
CA GLN A 37 8.01 -6.51 -1.20
C GLN A 37 7.32 -5.41 -2.01
N LEU A 38 8.12 -4.61 -2.72
CA LEU A 38 7.66 -3.48 -3.52
C LEU A 38 8.09 -3.70 -4.98
N VAL A 39 7.17 -3.47 -5.91
CA VAL A 39 7.39 -3.69 -7.34
C VAL A 39 6.90 -2.51 -8.18
N ASP A 40 7.37 -2.46 -9.43
CA ASP A 40 6.85 -1.54 -10.44
C ASP A 40 5.71 -2.21 -11.22
N VAL A 41 4.59 -1.51 -11.37
CA VAL A 41 3.40 -2.03 -12.05
C VAL A 41 3.04 -1.12 -13.22
N THR A 42 2.96 -1.69 -14.40
CA THR A 42 2.46 -0.98 -15.58
C THR A 42 0.93 -0.91 -15.54
N ILE A 43 0.41 0.29 -15.67
CA ILE A 43 -1.01 0.59 -15.76
C ILE A 43 -1.33 0.95 -17.20
N GLU A 44 -2.36 0.32 -17.77
CA GLU A 44 -2.85 0.63 -19.11
C GLU A 44 -4.35 0.86 -19.06
N TYR A 45 -4.80 1.96 -19.64
CA TYR A 45 -6.20 2.27 -19.82
C TYR A 45 -6.54 2.39 -21.30
N ARG A 46 -7.62 1.74 -21.74
CA ARG A 46 -8.11 1.82 -23.12
C ARG A 46 -9.50 2.44 -23.16
N GLN A 47 -9.64 3.61 -23.77
CA GLN A 47 -10.94 4.21 -24.01
C GLN A 47 -11.61 3.58 -25.26
N PRO A 48 -12.95 3.44 -25.28
CA PRO A 48 -13.68 2.85 -26.39
C PRO A 48 -13.80 3.84 -27.55
N GLY A 49 -12.82 3.80 -28.47
CA GLY A 49 -12.95 4.21 -29.88
C GLY A 49 -13.34 5.67 -30.21
N LEU A 50 -13.73 6.48 -29.24
CA LEU A 50 -14.25 7.83 -29.41
C LEU A 50 -13.88 8.64 -28.17
N CYS A 51 -13.14 9.72 -28.40
CA CYS A 51 -13.00 10.77 -27.41
C CYS A 51 -14.24 11.66 -27.49
N MET A 52 -14.99 11.78 -26.39
CA MET A 52 -16.23 12.55 -26.37
C MET A 52 -15.98 14.05 -26.13
N ALA A 53 -14.83 14.42 -25.55
CA ALA A 53 -14.38 15.80 -25.36
C ALA A 53 -13.36 16.18 -26.46
N ALA A 54 -13.85 16.51 -27.65
CA ALA A 54 -13.05 16.68 -28.88
C ALA A 54 -11.89 17.68 -28.77
N ASP A 55 -11.96 18.66 -27.86
CA ASP A 55 -10.93 19.68 -27.62
C ASP A 55 -9.80 19.21 -26.69
N ARG A 56 -9.93 18.04 -26.05
CA ARG A 56 -9.05 17.59 -24.96
C ARG A 56 -8.53 16.18 -25.10
N CYS A 57 -8.73 15.51 -26.23
CA CYS A 57 -8.46 14.08 -26.42
C CYS A 57 -7.01 13.61 -26.21
N ASP A 58 -6.09 14.54 -26.01
CA ASP A 58 -4.69 14.28 -25.71
C ASP A 58 -4.34 14.54 -24.23
N ASP A 59 -5.31 14.95 -23.41
CA ASP A 59 -5.12 15.15 -21.98
C ASP A 59 -4.81 13.82 -21.28
N ASN A 60 -4.11 13.92 -20.15
CA ASN A 60 -3.82 12.78 -19.30
C ASN A 60 -5.10 12.25 -18.65
N VAL A 61 -5.16 10.94 -18.45
CA VAL A 61 -6.15 10.32 -17.56
C VAL A 61 -5.54 10.15 -16.17
N VAL A 62 -6.39 10.09 -15.15
CA VAL A 62 -5.97 10.01 -13.75
C VAL A 62 -6.21 8.59 -13.24
N PHE A 63 -5.15 7.92 -12.82
CA PHE A 63 -5.23 6.63 -12.13
C PHE A 63 -5.18 6.86 -10.63
N LEU A 64 -6.08 6.20 -9.90
CA LEU A 64 -6.16 6.21 -8.46
C LEU A 64 -5.96 4.79 -7.94
N ALA A 65 -5.25 4.66 -6.82
CA ALA A 65 -5.08 3.38 -6.17
C ALA A 65 -4.85 3.55 -4.67
N SER A 66 -5.27 2.55 -3.89
CA SER A 66 -5.13 2.51 -2.43
C SER A 66 -3.67 2.61 -1.96
N TRP A 67 -2.72 2.18 -2.80
CA TRP A 67 -1.29 2.21 -2.49
C TRP A 67 -0.58 3.52 -2.91
N LEU A 68 -1.25 4.42 -3.63
CA LEU A 68 -0.61 5.66 -4.05
C LEU A 68 -0.45 6.61 -2.86
N PRO A 69 0.73 7.24 -2.70
CA PRO A 69 1.01 8.06 -1.55
C PRO A 69 0.07 9.26 -1.51
N THR A 70 -0.61 9.43 -0.39
CA THR A 70 -1.39 10.63 -0.08
C THR A 70 -0.55 11.52 0.84
N GLN A 71 -0.52 12.80 0.53
CA GLN A 71 0.19 13.83 1.28
C GLN A 71 -0.85 14.74 1.94
N VAL A 72 -0.56 15.17 3.17
CA VAL A 72 -1.34 16.20 3.86
C VAL A 72 -0.44 17.42 3.96
N ASN A 73 -0.87 18.54 3.38
CA ASN A 73 -0.11 19.78 3.53
C ASN A 73 -0.26 20.34 4.96
N PRO A 74 0.56 21.32 5.39
CA PRO A 74 0.46 21.92 6.72
C PRO A 74 -0.91 22.55 7.04
N GLN A 75 -1.73 22.79 6.03
CA GLN A 75 -3.09 23.32 6.13
C GLN A 75 -4.17 22.23 6.25
N GLY A 76 -3.77 20.95 6.34
CA GLY A 76 -4.69 19.81 6.46
C GLY A 76 -5.35 19.39 5.14
N GLN A 77 -4.91 19.91 4.00
CA GLN A 77 -5.44 19.52 2.69
C GLN A 77 -4.74 18.26 2.18
N LEU A 78 -5.55 17.30 1.74
CA LEU A 78 -5.09 16.07 1.10
C LEU A 78 -4.68 16.34 -0.35
N SER A 79 -3.50 15.90 -0.73
CA SER A 79 -3.00 15.86 -2.11
C SER A 79 -2.39 14.49 -2.40
N GLY A 80 -2.20 14.13 -3.68
CA GLY A 80 -1.74 12.79 -4.04
C GLY A 80 -2.85 11.73 -4.01
N GLY A 81 -2.48 10.46 -3.88
CA GLY A 81 -3.41 9.32 -4.05
C GLY A 81 -3.78 9.04 -5.51
N PHE A 82 -3.10 9.70 -6.46
CA PHE A 82 -3.31 9.52 -7.89
C PHE A 82 -1.99 9.68 -8.67
N MET A 83 -2.00 9.19 -9.91
CA MET A 83 -0.96 9.44 -10.91
C MET A 83 -1.60 9.73 -12.26
N PHE A 84 -0.86 10.39 -13.15
CA PHE A 84 -1.30 10.61 -14.53
C PHE A 84 -0.83 9.47 -15.43
N LEU A 85 -1.71 8.98 -16.29
CA LEU A 85 -1.33 8.14 -17.42
C LEU A 85 -1.30 9.01 -18.67
N THR A 86 -0.27 8.83 -19.49
CA THR A 86 -0.04 9.59 -20.71
C THR A 86 -0.50 8.80 -21.92
N ARG A 87 -0.98 9.51 -22.95
CA ARG A 87 -1.43 8.88 -24.19
C ARG A 87 -0.23 8.30 -24.94
N VAL A 88 -0.26 7.00 -25.22
CA VAL A 88 0.81 6.31 -25.97
C VAL A 88 0.45 6.04 -27.43
N GLY A 89 -0.83 6.19 -27.78
CA GLY A 89 -1.32 6.06 -29.16
C GLY A 89 -2.78 5.62 -29.20
N GLY A 90 -3.49 5.98 -30.27
CA GLY A 90 -4.91 5.65 -30.42
C GLY A 90 -5.72 6.11 -29.19
N PHE A 91 -6.50 5.22 -28.59
CA PHE A 91 -7.24 5.50 -27.37
C PHE A 91 -6.63 4.76 -26.16
N VAL A 92 -5.29 4.75 -26.08
CA VAL A 92 -4.54 4.05 -25.04
C VAL A 92 -3.68 5.02 -24.24
N TRP A 93 -3.81 4.94 -22.91
CA TRP A 93 -3.00 5.67 -21.95
C TRP A 93 -2.24 4.69 -21.07
N GLN A 94 -0.99 5.02 -20.74
CA GLN A 94 -0.13 4.19 -19.92
C GLN A 94 0.65 5.00 -18.89
N GLY A 95 1.05 4.33 -17.83
CA GLY A 95 1.94 4.86 -16.80
C GLY A 95 2.52 3.71 -15.97
N VAL A 96 3.58 4.01 -15.22
CA VAL A 96 4.19 3.05 -14.30
C VAL A 96 3.97 3.54 -12.87
N ALA A 97 3.31 2.71 -12.06
CA ALA A 97 3.21 2.91 -10.63
C ALA A 97 4.43 2.27 -9.96
N HIS A 98 5.16 3.05 -9.19
CA HIS A 98 6.34 2.60 -8.46
C HIS A 98 6.00 2.27 -7.01
N ASN A 99 6.80 1.41 -6.39
CA ASN A 99 6.68 1.04 -4.98
C ASN A 99 5.31 0.43 -4.64
N VAL A 100 4.76 -0.40 -5.52
CA VAL A 100 3.47 -1.07 -5.29
C VAL A 100 3.67 -2.25 -4.34
N PRO A 101 2.96 -2.32 -3.21
CA PRO A 101 3.05 -3.45 -2.30
C PRO A 101 2.53 -4.74 -2.92
N VAL A 102 3.35 -5.79 -2.87
CA VAL A 102 2.96 -7.16 -3.27
C VAL A 102 2.03 -7.75 -2.22
N ASN A 103 0.88 -8.28 -2.65
CA ASN A 103 -0.09 -8.97 -1.80
C ASN A 103 -0.58 -10.30 -2.40
N TYR A 104 0.07 -10.80 -3.46
CA TYR A 104 -0.18 -12.10 -4.08
C TYR A 104 0.93 -13.14 -3.76
N PRO A 105 0.63 -14.45 -3.57
CA PRO A 105 -0.70 -15.05 -3.41
C PRO A 105 -1.49 -14.34 -2.30
N PRO A 106 -2.84 -14.26 -2.37
CA PRO A 106 -3.65 -13.42 -1.50
C PRO A 106 -3.32 -13.62 -0.02
N LYS A 107 -2.60 -12.67 0.58
CA LYS A 107 -2.20 -12.67 2.00
C LYS A 107 -2.88 -11.55 2.79
N ASP A 108 -3.12 -10.43 2.11
CA ASP A 108 -3.73 -9.21 2.65
C ASP A 108 -4.98 -8.85 1.85
N ASP A 109 -5.61 -7.72 2.19
CA ASP A 109 -6.72 -7.17 1.42
C ASP A 109 -6.29 -6.84 -0.02
N ALA A 110 -7.20 -7.05 -0.96
CA ALA A 110 -7.01 -6.65 -2.34
C ALA A 110 -6.86 -5.13 -2.43
N HIS A 111 -6.02 -4.66 -3.35
CA HIS A 111 -5.89 -3.23 -3.57
C HIS A 111 -7.09 -2.69 -4.33
N VAL A 112 -7.52 -1.48 -4.01
CA VAL A 112 -8.60 -0.78 -4.73
C VAL A 112 -7.99 0.15 -5.76
N VAL A 113 -8.47 0.06 -7.00
CA VAL A 113 -8.04 0.93 -8.10
C VAL A 113 -9.20 1.55 -8.83
N ALA A 114 -8.98 2.73 -9.39
CA ALA A 114 -9.94 3.43 -10.23
C ALA A 114 -9.23 4.25 -11.32
N ILE A 115 -9.97 4.56 -12.38
CA ILE A 115 -9.54 5.48 -13.43
C ILE A 115 -10.56 6.61 -13.54
N TYR A 116 -10.06 7.83 -13.64
CA TYR A 116 -10.81 9.00 -14.04
C TYR A 116 -10.32 9.46 -15.41
N ASP A 117 -11.23 9.41 -16.37
CA ASP A 117 -11.04 9.79 -17.75
C ASP A 117 -11.79 11.12 -18.00
N PRO A 118 -11.09 12.27 -18.06
CA PRO A 118 -11.75 13.57 -18.24
C PRO A 118 -12.53 13.68 -19.55
N HIS A 119 -12.18 12.87 -20.55
CA HIS A 119 -12.84 12.89 -21.85
C HIS A 119 -14.25 12.25 -21.81
N LEU A 120 -14.58 11.56 -20.72
CA LEU A 120 -15.90 10.95 -20.52
C LEU A 120 -16.77 11.76 -19.53
N ARG A 121 -16.33 12.94 -19.10
CA ARG A 121 -16.99 13.72 -18.03
C ARG A 121 -18.46 14.02 -18.32
N ASP A 122 -18.79 14.34 -19.56
CA ASP A 122 -20.15 14.73 -19.97
C ASP A 122 -20.94 13.55 -20.58
N THR A 123 -20.47 12.31 -20.35
CA THR A 123 -21.14 11.07 -20.76
C THR A 123 -21.88 10.46 -19.57
N PRO A 124 -22.75 9.44 -19.79
CA PRO A 124 -23.42 8.74 -18.68
C PRO A 124 -22.49 8.16 -17.61
N THR A 125 -21.19 7.93 -17.91
CA THR A 125 -20.22 7.44 -16.92
C THR A 125 -19.58 8.55 -16.08
N GLY A 126 -19.81 9.83 -16.40
CA GLY A 126 -19.36 10.96 -15.58
C GLY A 126 -17.84 11.08 -15.44
N GLY A 127 -17.08 10.54 -16.39
CA GLY A 127 -15.61 10.55 -16.32
C GLY A 127 -14.99 9.31 -15.66
N ARG A 128 -15.73 8.21 -15.44
CA ARG A 128 -15.17 6.94 -14.93
C ARG A 128 -15.16 5.83 -15.99
N ALA A 129 -14.20 4.92 -15.92
CA ALA A 129 -14.01 3.89 -16.96
C ALA A 129 -13.21 2.63 -16.54
N ALA A 130 -13.38 2.13 -15.30
CA ALA A 130 -12.51 1.06 -14.78
C ALA A 130 -12.61 -0.26 -15.58
N ALA A 131 -13.74 -0.52 -16.27
CA ALA A 131 -13.99 -1.70 -17.11
C ALA A 131 -12.93 -2.01 -18.21
N ARG A 132 -11.98 -1.10 -18.44
CA ARG A 132 -10.98 -1.17 -19.52
C ARG A 132 -9.55 -0.95 -19.01
N LEU A 133 -9.40 -1.05 -17.70
CA LEU A 133 -8.15 -0.88 -16.99
C LEU A 133 -7.41 -2.22 -16.94
N LYS A 134 -6.12 -2.17 -17.25
CA LYS A 134 -5.19 -3.24 -16.95
C LYS A 134 -4.19 -2.78 -15.90
N VAL A 135 -3.92 -3.67 -14.95
CA VAL A 135 -2.93 -3.48 -13.89
C VAL A 135 -1.98 -4.65 -13.98
N GLY A 136 -0.70 -4.39 -14.23
CA GLY A 136 0.29 -5.46 -14.34
C GLY A 136 -0.05 -6.47 -15.45
N ARG A 137 -0.42 -5.97 -16.64
CA ARG A 137 -0.84 -6.75 -17.83
C ARG A 137 -2.19 -7.47 -17.72
N GLU A 138 -2.74 -7.61 -16.52
CA GLU A 138 -4.04 -8.24 -16.31
C GLU A 138 -5.18 -7.25 -16.51
N ALA A 139 -6.19 -7.66 -17.28
CA ALA A 139 -7.41 -6.88 -17.44
C ALA A 139 -8.32 -7.09 -16.23
N LEU A 140 -8.77 -5.99 -15.62
CA LEU A 140 -9.66 -6.09 -14.47
C LEU A 140 -11.06 -6.50 -14.93
N THR A 141 -11.64 -7.48 -14.23
CA THR A 141 -12.95 -8.06 -14.57
C THR A 141 -13.95 -7.97 -13.42
N VAL A 142 -13.48 -7.78 -12.19
CA VAL A 142 -14.30 -7.69 -10.99
C VAL A 142 -14.39 -6.23 -10.53
N PHE A 143 -15.59 -5.64 -10.66
CA PHE A 143 -15.87 -4.24 -10.32
C PHE A 143 -16.82 -4.14 -9.14
N LEU A 144 -16.60 -3.13 -8.29
CA LEU A 144 -17.43 -2.85 -7.11
C LEU A 144 -18.86 -2.49 -7.48
N ASP A 145 -19.05 -1.57 -8.45
CA ASP A 145 -20.35 -1.12 -8.96
C ASP A 145 -20.28 -0.93 -10.49
N PRO A 146 -20.35 -2.02 -11.29
CA PRO A 146 -20.21 -1.94 -12.74
C PRO A 146 -21.32 -1.11 -13.39
N GLY A 147 -20.99 -0.30 -14.40
CA GLY A 147 -21.93 0.52 -15.14
C GLY A 147 -22.40 1.79 -14.41
N THR A 148 -21.81 2.12 -13.27
CA THR A 148 -22.14 3.32 -12.49
C THR A 148 -21.04 4.37 -12.55
N THR A 149 -21.34 5.58 -12.09
CA THR A 149 -20.35 6.63 -11.86
C THR A 149 -19.43 6.34 -10.65
N ASN A 150 -19.38 5.12 -10.11
CA ASN A 150 -18.51 4.69 -9.01
C ASN A 150 -17.65 3.46 -9.36
N GLU A 151 -17.48 3.17 -10.66
CA GLU A 151 -16.65 2.05 -11.10
C GLU A 151 -15.21 2.11 -10.53
N ALA A 152 -14.90 1.11 -9.71
CA ALA A 152 -13.59 0.79 -9.17
C ALA A 152 -13.43 -0.74 -9.15
N ALA A 153 -12.20 -1.22 -9.14
CA ALA A 153 -11.89 -2.64 -9.16
C ALA A 153 -10.92 -3.02 -8.05
N PHE A 154 -10.93 -4.31 -7.73
CA PHE A 154 -9.97 -4.92 -6.84
C PHE A 154 -8.88 -5.63 -7.64
N VAL A 155 -7.65 -5.60 -7.13
CA VAL A 155 -6.51 -6.28 -7.76
C VAL A 155 -5.51 -6.74 -6.70
N TYR A 156 -4.97 -7.94 -6.90
CA TYR A 156 -3.78 -8.41 -6.22
C TYR A 156 -2.55 -8.19 -7.11
N VAL A 157 -1.40 -7.89 -6.53
CA VAL A 157 -0.15 -7.69 -7.25
C VAL A 157 0.88 -8.72 -6.78
N ASP A 158 1.51 -9.40 -7.72
CA ASP A 158 2.58 -10.37 -7.44
C ASP A 158 3.99 -9.77 -7.50
N ASP A 159 4.97 -10.61 -7.17
CA ASP A 159 6.39 -10.28 -7.13
C ASP A 159 6.99 -9.90 -8.50
N ASN A 160 6.29 -10.20 -9.60
CA ASN A 160 6.67 -9.83 -10.96
C ASN A 160 5.96 -8.54 -11.43
N GLY A 161 5.17 -7.90 -10.56
CA GLY A 161 4.36 -6.74 -10.90
C GLY A 161 3.16 -7.08 -11.78
N TYR A 162 2.75 -8.34 -11.85
CA TYR A 162 1.50 -8.73 -12.52
C TYR A 162 0.30 -8.51 -11.60
N GLY A 163 -0.79 -8.04 -12.20
CA GLY A 163 -2.07 -7.98 -11.52
C GLY A 163 -2.78 -9.33 -11.55
N HIS A 164 -3.62 -9.58 -10.57
CA HIS A 164 -4.48 -10.76 -10.48
C HIS A 164 -5.86 -10.33 -10.01
N ASN A 165 -6.91 -10.75 -10.72
CA ASN A 165 -8.28 -10.55 -10.29
C ASN A 165 -8.54 -11.37 -9.00
N PRO A 166 -9.43 -10.91 -8.09
CA PRO A 166 -9.68 -11.61 -6.82
C PRO A 166 -10.39 -12.97 -6.94
N PHE A 167 -10.94 -13.31 -8.12
CA PHE A 167 -11.75 -14.51 -8.37
C PHE A 167 -11.55 -15.03 -9.79
#